data_AF-A0AAW9IWS5-F1
#
_entry.id   AF-A0AAW9IWS5-F1
#
_cell.length_a   1.000
_cell.length_b   1.000
_cell.length_c   1.000
_cell.angle_alpha   90.00
_cell.angle_beta   90.00
_cell.angle_gamma   90.00
#
_symmetry.space_group_name_H-M   'P 1'
#
loop_
_entity.id
_entity.type
_entity.pdbx_description
1 polymer ?
#
loop_
_entity_poly.entity_id
_entity_poly.type
_entity_poly.pdbx_seq_one_letter_code
_entity_poly.pdbx_strand_id
1 'polypeptide(L)' 'MKTVKFQGSPITLEGNILSVGDKFKDFSVATNDLGEFTLKDTKGARVFLTVPSIDTPVCDMEVKRFNKEVD' A
#
# COMPACT_ATOMS: atom_id res chain seq x y z
N MET A 1 -6.67 -9.95 15.86
CA MET A 1 -5.33 -9.89 15.22
C MET A 1 -5.31 -10.91 14.11
N LYS A 2 -5.01 -10.49 12.87
CA LYS A 2 -4.82 -11.44 11.75
C LYS A 2 -3.33 -11.70 11.56
N THR A 3 -3.00 -12.96 11.32
CA THR A 3 -1.65 -13.42 11.04
C THR A 3 -1.55 -13.72 9.54
N VAL A 4 -0.48 -13.25 8.92
CA VAL A 4 -0.09 -13.62 7.56
C VAL A 4 1.17 -14.48 7.61
N LYS A 5 1.58 -15.09 6.50
CA LYS A 5 2.86 -15.80 6.42
C LYS A 5 3.82 -15.04 5.52
N PHE A 6 5.07 -14.92 5.94
CA PHE A 6 6.17 -14.43 5.11
C PHE A 6 7.27 -15.49 5.11
N GLN A 7 7.62 -15.97 3.92
CA GLN A 7 8.56 -17.10 3.75
C GLN A 7 8.20 -18.32 4.61
N GLY A 8 6.90 -18.61 4.75
CA GLY A 8 6.38 -19.72 5.55
C GLY A 8 6.22 -19.44 7.05
N SER A 9 6.87 -18.40 7.57
CA SER A 9 6.81 -18.01 8.98
C SER A 9 5.61 -17.09 9.26
N PRO A 10 4.87 -17.29 10.36
CA PRO A 10 3.76 -16.41 10.74
C PRO A 10 4.29 -15.02 11.15
N ILE A 11 3.62 -13.97 10.66
CA ILE A 11 3.82 -12.58 11.04
C ILE A 11 2.48 -11.99 11.49
N THR A 12 2.51 -11.26 12.61
CA THR A 12 1.36 -10.53 13.14
C THR A 12 1.22 -9.18 12.44
N LEU A 13 0.02 -8.85 11.97
CA LEU A 13 -0.27 -7.52 11.45
C LEU A 13 -0.62 -6.57 12.60
N GLU A 14 -0.01 -5.39 12.59
CA GLU A 14 -0.32 -4.30 13.51
C GLU A 14 -1.32 -3.30 12.93
N GLY A 15 -1.99 -2.56 13.81
CA GLY A 15 -2.99 -1.56 13.43
C GLY A 15 -4.40 -2.12 13.20
N ASN A 16 -5.27 -1.24 12.71
CA ASN A 16 -6.67 -1.58 12.45
C ASN A 16 -6.83 -2.00 11.00
N ILE A 17 -7.45 -3.17 10.80
CA ILE A 17 -7.84 -3.64 9.47
C ILE A 17 -9.03 -2.81 9.00
N LEU A 18 -8.94 -2.29 7.78
CA LEU A 18 -10.03 -1.54 7.15
C LEU A 18 -11.07 -2.50 6.59
N SER A 19 -12.34 -2.10 6.68
CA SER A 19 -13.50 -2.77 6.13
C SER A 19 -14.20 -1.87 5.10
N VAL A 20 -14.99 -2.47 4.21
CA VAL A 20 -15.79 -1.72 3.24
C VAL A 20 -16.74 -0.78 3.98
N GLY A 21 -16.76 0.49 3.59
CA GLY A 21 -17.53 1.55 4.24
C GLY A 21 -16.76 2.34 5.29
N ASP A 22 -15.58 1.87 5.72
CA ASP A 22 -14.75 2.63 6.64
C ASP A 22 -14.25 3.92 5.99
N LYS A 23 -14.23 4.99 6.79
CA LYS A 23 -13.55 6.22 6.40
C LYS A 23 -12.05 5.96 6.39
N PHE A 24 -11.41 6.14 5.24
CA PHE A 24 -9.97 5.99 5.11
C PHE A 24 -9.24 6.97 6.04
N LYS A 25 -8.24 6.47 6.76
CA LYS A 25 -7.46 7.27 7.71
C LYS A 25 -6.48 8.17 6.96
N ASP A 26 -6.20 9.33 7.53
CA ASP A 26 -5.16 10.22 7.00
C ASP A 26 -3.78 9.55 7.11
N PHE A 27 -2.87 9.93 6.23
CA PHE A 27 -1.49 9.45 6.21
C PHE A 27 -0.56 10.56 5.72
N SER A 28 0.72 10.42 6.06
CA SER A 28 1.83 11.19 5.50
C SER A 28 2.93 10.20 5.14
N VAL A 29 3.43 10.28 3.90
CA VAL A 29 4.49 9.43 3.36
C VAL A 29 5.49 10.28 2.60
N ALA A 30 6.72 9.78 2.43
CA ALA A 30 7.73 10.43 1.62
C ALA A 30 7.55 10.08 0.14
N THR A 31 7.71 11.06 -0.74
CA THR A 31 7.83 10.87 -2.19
C THR A 31 9.27 10.46 -2.56
N ASN A 32 9.49 10.12 -3.83
CA ASN A 32 10.82 9.75 -4.34
C ASN A 32 11.85 10.89 -4.26
N ASP A 33 11.39 12.15 -4.25
CA ASP A 33 12.19 13.35 -4.05
C ASP A 33 12.23 13.81 -2.57
N LEU A 34 11.78 12.95 -1.65
CA LEU A 34 11.78 13.16 -0.19
C LEU A 34 10.84 14.29 0.29
N GLY A 35 9.91 14.72 -0.56
CA GLY A 35 8.80 15.58 -0.19
C GLY A 35 7.75 14.83 0.62
N GLU A 36 6.88 15.58 1.30
CA GLU A 36 5.73 15.02 2.01
C GLU A 36 4.54 14.84 1.06
N PHE A 37 3.90 13.68 1.10
CA PHE A 37 2.65 13.38 0.40
C PHE A 37 1.61 12.86 1.38
N THR A 38 0.41 13.44 1.34
CA THR A 38 -0.67 13.17 2.28
C THR A 38 -1.95 12.74 1.56
N LEU A 39 -2.93 12.24 2.32
CA LEU A 39 -4.26 11.94 1.75
C LEU A 39 -4.91 13.18 1.12
N LYS A 40 -4.60 14.38 1.61
CA LYS A 40 -5.20 15.65 1.12
C LYS A 40 -4.74 16.01 -0.29
N ASP A 41 -3.60 15.48 -0.71
CA ASP A 41 -3.04 15.70 -2.06
C ASP A 41 -3.75 14.85 -3.12
N THR A 42 -4.59 13.91 -2.70
CA THR A 42 -5.39 13.05 -3.58
C THR A 42 -6.81 13.62 -3.82
N LYS A 43 -7.40 13.35 -4.99
CA LYS A 43 -8.77 13.77 -5.34
C LYS A 43 -9.53 12.65 -6.05
N GLY A 44 -10.86 12.65 -5.95
CA GLY A 44 -11.72 11.70 -6.66
C GLY A 44 -11.64 10.26 -6.15
N ALA A 45 -11.87 9.31 -7.05
CA ALA A 45 -11.68 7.88 -6.80
C ALA A 45 -10.19 7.57 -6.68
N ARG A 46 -9.82 6.79 -5.67
CA ARG A 46 -8.43 6.57 -5.26
C ARG A 46 -8.17 5.07 -5.13
N VAL A 47 -7.04 4.63 -5.67
CA VAL A 47 -6.51 3.28 -5.46
C VAL A 47 -5.09 3.44 -4.91
N PHE A 48 -4.83 2.81 -3.77
CA PHE A 48 -3.51 2.80 -3.15
C PHE A 48 -2.92 1.41 -3.27
N LEU A 49 -1.78 1.30 -3.95
CA LEU A 49 -1.02 0.06 -4.07
C LEU A 49 0.21 0.14 -3.17
N THR A 50 0.34 -0.81 -2.25
CA THR A 50 1.46 -0.87 -1.30
C THR A 50 2.11 -2.23 -1.36
N VAL A 51 3.43 -2.26 -1.46
CA VAL A 51 4.22 -3.51 -1.48
C VAL A 51 5.26 -3.49 -0.35
N PRO A 52 5.68 -4.65 0.19
CA PRO A 52 6.69 -4.71 1.25
C PRO A 52 8.04 -4.08 0.86
N SER A 53 8.51 -4.31 -0.38
CA SER A 53 9.75 -3.73 -0.89
C SER A 53 9.74 -3.80 -2.42
N ILE A 54 9.79 -2.63 -3.07
CA ILE A 54 9.81 -2.52 -4.53
C ILE A 54 11.07 -3.16 -5.15
N ASP A 55 12.15 -3.29 -4.37
CA ASP A 55 13.42 -3.87 -4.81
C ASP A 55 13.41 -5.40 -4.91
N THR A 56 12.24 -6.04 -4.72
CA THR A 56 12.07 -7.49 -4.82
C THR A 56 11.30 -7.87 -6.09
N PRO A 57 11.65 -8.99 -6.78
CA PRO A 57 11.06 -9.32 -8.08
C PRO A 57 9.54 -9.46 -8.09
N VAL A 58 8.95 -9.98 -7.01
CA VAL A 58 7.50 -10.18 -6.90
C VAL A 58 6.78 -8.83 -6.80
N CYS A 59 7.28 -7.94 -5.94
CA CYS A 59 6.68 -6.62 -5.72
C CYS A 59 6.87 -5.72 -6.95
N ASP A 60 8.04 -5.75 -7.59
CA ASP A 60 8.31 -5.03 -8.84
C ASP A 60 7.33 -5.44 -9.95
N MET A 61 7.13 -6.76 -10.12
CA MET A 61 6.19 -7.28 -11.10
C MET A 61 4.75 -6.85 -10.82
N GLU A 62 4.32 -6.87 -9.55
CA GLU A 62 2.98 -6.44 -9.13
C GLU A 62 2.71 -4.98 -9.51
N VAL A 63 3.62 -4.07 -9.14
CA VAL A 63 3.48 -2.64 -9.43
C VAL A 63 3.47 -2.37 -10.92
N LYS A 64 4.36 -2.99 -11.69
CA LYS A 64 4.39 -2.85 -13.16
C LYS A 64 3.09 -3.33 -13.81
N ARG A 65 2.55 -4.46 -13.35
CA ARG A 65 1.30 -5.01 -13.90
C ARG A 65 0.12 -4.11 -13.60
N PHE A 66 0.00 -3.66 -12.35
CA PHE A 66 -1.08 -2.75 -11.95
C PHE A 66 -1.08 -1.48 -12.79
N ASN A 67 0.06 -0.79 -12.91
CA ASN A 67 0.16 0.44 -13.68
C ASN A 67 -0.25 0.24 -15.14
N LYS A 68 0.15 -0.89 -15.76
CA LYS A 68 -0.23 -1.23 -17.14
C LYS A 68 -1.74 -1.45 -17.32
N GLU A 69 -2.45 -1.94 -16.30
CA GLU A 69 -3.88 -2.21 -16.38
C GLU A 69 -4.76 -0.99 -16.07
N VAL A 70 -4.19 0.02 -15.40
CA VAL A 70 -4.89 1.24 -15.01
C VAL A 70 -4.74 2.37 -16.05
N ASP A 71 -3.71 2.29 -16.90
CA ASP A 71 -3.58 3.09 -18.14
C ASP A 71 -4.71 2.81 -19.14
#